data_AF-A0A8D5A752-F1
#
_entry.id   AF-A0A8D5A752-F1
#
_cell.length_a   1.000
_cell.length_b   1.000
_cell.length_c   1.000
_cell.angle_alpha   90.00
_cell.angle_beta   90.00
_cell.angle_gamma   90.00
#
_symmetry.space_group_name_H-M   'P 1'
#
loop_
_entity.id
_entity.type
_entity.pdbx_description
1 polymer ?
#
loop_
_entity_poly.entity_id
_entity_poly.type
_entity_poly.pdbx_seq_one_letter_code
_entity_poly.pdbx_strand_id
1 'polypeptide(L)' 'MVLQPAWEKLSSDEQYVLQTFYADEDAQTSAVYAIADHFHIERSSAYKRKNRALAKFAILLFGKT' A
#
# COMPACT_ATOMS: atom_id res chain seq x y z
N MET A 1 -11.60 13.42 9.06
CA MET A 1 -10.90 12.16 9.37
C MET A 1 -9.40 12.45 9.34
N VAL A 2 -8.64 12.20 10.41
CA VAL A 2 -7.24 12.69 10.57
C VAL A 2 -6.27 12.11 9.53
N LEU A 3 -6.66 11.02 8.84
CA LEU A 3 -5.84 10.31 7.85
C LEU A 3 -5.86 10.92 6.44
N GLN A 4 -6.87 11.72 6.09
CA GLN A 4 -7.03 12.24 4.71
C GLN A 4 -5.83 13.02 4.18
N PRO A 5 -5.20 13.95 4.95
CA PRO A 5 -4.08 14.73 4.44
C PRO A 5 -2.82 13.90 4.16
N ALA A 6 -2.63 12.80 4.90
CA ALA A 6 -1.53 11.86 4.68
C ALA A 6 -1.84 10.93 3.51
N TRP A 7 -3.09 10.49 3.38
CA TRP A 7 -3.55 9.63 2.30
C TRP A 7 -3.44 10.31 0.93
N GLU A 8 -3.84 11.58 0.83
CA GLU A 8 -3.79 12.39 -0.40
C GLU A 8 -2.35 12.67 -0.88
N LYS A 9 -1.35 12.52 0.00
CA LYS A 9 0.08 12.67 -0.35
C LYS A 9 0.71 11.39 -0.92
N LEU A 10 -0.01 10.27 -0.85
CA LEU A 10 0.38 9.04 -1.53
C LEU A 10 0.04 9.15 -3.03
N SER A 11 0.85 8.52 -3.87
CA SER A 11 0.49 8.37 -5.28
C SER A 11 -0.70 7.42 -5.45
N SER A 12 -1.39 7.50 -6.59
CA SER A 12 -2.48 6.57 -6.91
C SER A 12 -2.05 5.10 -6.81
N ASP A 13 -0.82 4.77 -7.21
CA ASP A 13 -0.26 3.42 -7.07
C ASP A 13 -0.11 3.01 -5.60
N GLU A 14 0.40 3.90 -4.75
CA GLU A 14 0.59 3.64 -3.32
C GLU A 14 -0.76 3.47 -2.61
N GLN A 15 -1.74 4.30 -2.96
CA GLN A 15 -3.11 4.20 -2.46
C GLN A 15 -3.76 2.88 -2.89
N TYR A 16 -3.62 2.49 -4.16
CA TYR A 16 -4.16 1.23 -4.69
C TYR A 16 -3.55 0.02 -3.99
N VAL A 17 -2.23 0.00 -3.80
CA VAL A 17 -1.53 -1.07 -3.09
C VAL A 17 -2.02 -1.21 -1.66
N LEU A 18 -2.16 -0.11 -0.93
CA LEU A 18 -2.62 -0.14 0.45
C LEU A 18 -4.11 -0.50 0.54
N GLN A 19 -4.96 0.07 -0.30
CA GLN A 19 -6.38 -0.29 -0.36
C GLN A 19 -6.56 -1.77 -0.67
N THR A 20 -5.88 -2.29 -1.69
CA THR A 20 -6.00 -3.69 -2.08
C THR A 20 -5.52 -4.62 -0.96
N PHE A 21 -4.46 -4.26 -0.25
CA PHE A 21 -3.90 -5.08 0.84
C PHE A 21 -4.73 -5.03 2.13
N TYR A 22 -5.37 -3.91 2.43
CA TYR A 22 -6.17 -3.71 3.64
C TYR A 22 -7.69 -3.75 3.40
N ALA A 23 -8.14 -4.07 2.18
CA ALA A 23 -9.57 -4.22 1.85
C ALA A 23 -10.19 -5.45 2.52
N ASP A 24 -9.40 -6.51 2.70
CA ASP A 24 -9.83 -7.76 3.31
C ASP A 24 -8.64 -8.42 4.03
N GLU A 25 -8.72 -8.52 5.35
CA GLU A 25 -7.65 -9.05 6.21
C GLU A 25 -7.37 -10.53 5.96
N ASP A 26 -8.37 -11.30 5.50
CA ASP A 26 -8.25 -12.73 5.20
C ASP A 26 -7.70 -12.98 3.78
N ALA A 27 -7.78 -11.97 2.91
CA ALA A 27 -7.39 -12.08 1.51
C ALA A 27 -5.98 -11.53 1.21
N GLN A 28 -5.11 -11.32 2.21
CA GLN A 28 -3.77 -10.74 1.99
C GLN A 28 -2.95 -11.45 0.90
N THR A 29 -3.04 -12.78 0.83
CA THR A 29 -2.40 -13.57 -0.23
C THR A 29 -2.98 -13.22 -1.60
N SER A 30 -4.31 -13.14 -1.72
CA SER A 30 -5.02 -12.75 -2.94
C SER A 30 -4.69 -11.31 -3.36
N ALA A 31 -4.61 -10.40 -2.39
CA ALA A 31 -4.24 -9.00 -2.62
C ALA A 31 -2.86 -8.85 -3.26
N VAL A 32 -1.89 -9.66 -2.82
CA VAL A 32 -0.54 -9.66 -3.42
C VAL A 32 -0.58 -10.15 -4.87
N TYR A 33 -1.40 -11.14 -5.20
CA TYR A 33 -1.59 -11.56 -6.59
C TYR A 33 -2.25 -10.47 -7.41
N ALA A 34 -3.29 -9.81 -6.89
CA ALA A 34 -3.97 -8.71 -7.59
C ALA A 34 -3.03 -7.53 -7.87
N ILE A 35 -2.18 -7.16 -6.90
CA ILE A 35 -1.18 -6.11 -7.06
C ILE A 35 -0.09 -6.54 -8.07
N ALA A 36 0.40 -7.78 -7.96
CA ALA A 36 1.40 -8.31 -8.89
C ALA A 36 0.90 -8.31 -10.33
N ASP A 37 -0.35 -8.74 -10.53
CA ASP A 37 -1.03 -8.73 -11.83
C ASP A 37 -1.25 -7.30 -12.34
N HIS A 38 -1.80 -6.40 -11.52
CA HIS A 38 -2.07 -5.02 -11.91
C HIS A 38 -0.82 -4.25 -12.39
N PHE A 39 0.32 -4.42 -11.70
CA PHE A 39 1.57 -3.75 -12.05
C PHE A 39 2.48 -4.56 -12.97
N HIS A 40 2.10 -5.78 -13.34
CA HIS A 40 2.91 -6.73 -14.11
C HIS A 40 4.28 -6.96 -13.47
N ILE A 41 4.29 -7.19 -12.16
CA ILE A 41 5.50 -7.40 -11.36
C ILE A 41 5.46 -8.73 -10.63
N GLU A 42 6.62 -9.16 -10.15
CA GLU A 42 6.69 -10.32 -9.25
C GLU A 42 6.03 -10.03 -7.89
N ARG A 43 5.50 -11.09 -7.27
CA ARG A 43 4.96 -11.07 -5.90
C ARG A 43 5.94 -10.48 -4.88
N SER A 44 7.22 -10.84 -5.01
CA SER A 44 8.32 -10.30 -4.19
C SER A 44 8.40 -8.77 -4.28
N SER A 45 8.20 -8.23 -5.49
CA SER A 45 8.20 -6.79 -5.78
C SER A 45 6.91 -6.12 -5.31
N ALA A 46 5.77 -6.80 -5.38
CA ALA A 46 4.51 -6.33 -4.80
C ALA A 46 4.62 -6.13 -3.28
N TYR A 47 5.20 -7.09 -2.55
CA TYR A 47 5.49 -6.93 -1.11
C TYR A 47 6.41 -5.74 -0.81
N LYS A 48 7.47 -5.56 -1.59
CA LYS A 48 8.39 -4.41 -1.43
C LYS A 48 7.67 -3.09 -1.69
N ARG A 49 6.80 -3.01 -2.72
CA ARG A 49 5.96 -1.83 -2.99
C ARG A 49 5.04 -1.53 -1.82
N LYS A 50 4.33 -2.54 -1.30
CA LYS A 50 3.47 -2.39 -0.11
C LYS A 50 4.24 -1.85 1.08
N ASN A 51 5.38 -2.44 1.39
CA ASN A 51 6.18 -2.03 2.54
C ASN A 51 6.69 -0.58 2.40
N ARG A 52 7.07 -0.16 1.19
CA ARG A 52 7.46 1.24 0.93
C ARG A 52 6.29 2.21 1.07
N ALA A 53 5.12 1.87 0.51
CA ALA A 53 3.92 2.68 0.63
C ALA A 53 3.49 2.82 2.10
N LEU A 54 3.53 1.71 2.86
CA LEU A 54 3.21 1.69 4.28
C LEU A 54 4.21 2.51 5.11
N ALA A 55 5.51 2.38 4.85
CA ALA A 55 6.52 3.17 5.54
C ALA A 55 6.36 4.67 5.28
N LYS A 56 6.11 5.05 4.02
CA LYS A 56 5.81 6.44 3.66
C LYS A 56 4.55 6.95 4.36
N PHE A 57 3.48 6.15 4.37
CA PHE A 57 2.24 6.50 5.04
C PHE A 57 2.44 6.66 6.55
N ALA A 58 3.19 5.77 7.20
CA ALA A 58 3.53 5.88 8.61
C ALA A 58 4.33 7.16 8.92
N ILE A 59 5.29 7.54 8.08
CA ILE A 59 6.04 8.80 8.22
C ILE A 59 5.09 10.01 8.08
N LEU A 60 4.18 9.98 7.11
CA LEU A 60 3.22 11.07 6.90
C LEU A 60 2.23 11.22 8.07
N LEU A 61 1.88 10.12 8.74
CA LEU A 61 0.98 10.11 9.89
C LEU A 61 1.66 10.49 11.20
N PHE A 62 2.87 9.98 11.45
CA PHE A 62 3.52 10.07 12.75
C PHE A 62 4.75 11.00 12.76
N GLY A 63 5.18 11.50 11.60
CA GLY A 63 6.31 12.42 11.45
C GLY A 63 7.66 11.86 11.93
N LYS A 64 7.77 10.55 12.17
CA LYS A 64 8.90 9.95 12.87
C LYS A 64 9.84 9.22 11.91
N THR A 65 11.00 9.81 11.67
CA THR A 65 12.27 9.09 11.46
C THR A 65 12.89 8.73 12.80
#